data_AF-A0A1L6R1E1-F1
#
_entry.id   AF-A0A1L6R1E1-F1
#
_cell.length_a   1.000
_cell.length_b   1.000
_cell.length_c   1.000
_cell.angle_alpha   90.00
_cell.angle_beta   90.00
_cell.angle_gamma   90.00
#
_symmetry.space_group_name_H-M   'P 1'
#
loop_
_entity.id
_entity.type
_entity.pdbx_description
1 polymer ?
#
loop_
_entity_poly.entity_id
_entity_poly.type
_entity_poly.pdbx_seq_one_letter_code
_entity_poly.pdbx_strand_id
1 'polypeptide(L)'
;MKKLVLTLMAAAGMFLFSQNAQAQVEEPEEMEQIESVEEAQETKDDYKEVDVLALPQAIKDAVMTDMNGAVAEEAWVKEKEGKKVYKLSLNVDGEKKKAYIDAEGNWIKKEEK
;
A
#
# COMPACT_ATOMS: atom_id res chain seq x y z
N MET A 1 -6.48 -50.77 -42.04
CA MET A 1 -5.31 -49.88 -41.83
C MET A 1 -5.52 -49.17 -40.50
N LYS A 2 -4.76 -49.56 -39.48
CA LYS A 2 -3.69 -48.76 -38.87
C LYS A 2 -4.22 -47.71 -37.87
N LYS A 3 -4.10 -48.06 -36.57
CA LYS A 3 -3.71 -47.22 -35.41
C LYS A 3 -4.75 -46.16 -34.95
N LEU A 4 -5.00 -45.87 -33.67
CA LEU A 4 -4.29 -46.05 -32.41
C LEU A 4 -5.30 -46.25 -31.26
N VAL A 5 -4.96 -47.16 -30.36
CA VAL A 5 -5.41 -47.21 -28.97
C VAL A 5 -4.62 -46.14 -28.21
N LEU A 6 -5.26 -45.31 -27.39
CA LEU A 6 -4.62 -44.79 -26.17
C LEU A 6 -5.67 -44.56 -25.08
N THR A 7 -5.82 -45.60 -24.28
CA THR A 7 -6.40 -45.61 -22.94
C THR A 7 -5.59 -44.71 -22.02
N LEU A 8 -6.24 -43.85 -21.23
CA LEU A 8 -5.73 -43.47 -19.91
C LEU A 8 -6.84 -43.67 -18.88
N MET A 9 -6.52 -44.55 -17.96
CA MET A 9 -7.37 -45.18 -16.95
C MET A 9 -7.84 -44.19 -15.88
N ALA A 10 -9.06 -44.45 -15.44
CA ALA A 10 -9.59 -44.06 -14.16
C ALA A 10 -8.81 -44.70 -12.99
N ALA A 11 -8.91 -44.04 -11.84
CA ALA A 11 -8.66 -44.52 -10.48
C ALA A 11 -7.24 -44.35 -9.90
N ALA A 12 -7.05 -43.21 -9.23
CA ALA A 12 -6.70 -43.21 -7.81
C ALA A 12 -7.74 -42.28 -7.15
N GLY A 13 -8.61 -42.69 -6.23
CA GLY A 13 -8.38 -43.65 -5.17
C GLY A 13 -8.02 -42.88 -3.91
N MET A 14 -8.99 -42.80 -2.99
CA MET A 14 -8.93 -42.34 -1.60
C MET A 14 -8.98 -40.83 -1.33
N PHE A 15 -10.02 -40.27 -0.70
CA PHE A 15 -10.67 -40.56 0.59
C PHE A 15 -10.31 -39.42 1.56
N LEU A 16 -11.14 -38.38 1.60
CA LEU A 16 -11.37 -37.59 2.83
C LEU A 16 -12.82 -37.06 2.81
N PHE A 17 -13.77 -37.95 3.07
CA PHE A 17 -15.06 -37.54 3.63
C PHE A 17 -14.92 -37.57 5.15
N SER A 18 -14.86 -36.42 5.82
CA SER A 18 -15.46 -36.26 7.15
C SER A 18 -15.60 -34.79 7.54
N GLN A 19 -16.86 -34.33 7.50
CA GLN A 19 -17.49 -33.44 8.48
C GLN A 19 -16.94 -32.02 8.66
N ASN A 20 -17.57 -31.03 8.02
CA ASN A 20 -18.54 -30.12 8.66
C ASN A 20 -19.04 -29.08 7.66
N ALA A 21 -20.28 -28.63 7.88
CA ALA A 21 -20.99 -27.71 7.01
C ALA A 21 -20.30 -26.34 6.91
N GLN A 22 -20.07 -25.88 5.68
CA GLN A 22 -20.27 -24.47 5.33
C GLN A 22 -20.50 -24.35 3.83
N ALA A 23 -21.73 -23.97 3.48
CA ALA A 23 -22.05 -23.39 2.19
C ALA A 23 -21.35 -22.02 2.11
N GLN A 24 -20.51 -21.82 1.11
CA GLN A 24 -20.05 -20.52 0.61
C GLN A 24 -19.46 -20.81 -0.77
N VAL A 25 -20.27 -20.72 -1.83
CA VAL A 25 -20.58 -19.47 -2.56
C VAL A 25 -19.30 -18.85 -3.12
N GLU A 26 -19.12 -19.14 -4.40
CA GLU A 26 -18.61 -18.28 -5.48
C GLU A 26 -17.40 -17.37 -5.21
N GLU A 27 -16.35 -17.66 -5.98
CA GLU A 27 -15.42 -16.65 -6.52
C GLU A 27 -16.16 -15.35 -6.89
N PRO A 28 -15.51 -14.21 -6.61
CA PRO A 28 -15.02 -13.47 -7.76
C PRO A 28 -13.58 -12.96 -7.56
N GLU A 29 -12.80 -13.23 -8.59
CA GLU A 29 -11.84 -12.33 -9.25
C GLU A 29 -10.83 -11.60 -8.36
N GLU A 30 -9.62 -12.16 -8.41
CA GLU A 30 -8.33 -11.48 -8.44
C GLU A 30 -8.43 -9.99 -8.78
N MET A 31 -8.44 -9.14 -7.76
CA MET A 31 -7.77 -7.85 -7.87
C MET A 31 -6.29 -8.11 -7.59
N GLU A 32 -5.54 -8.37 -8.66
CA GLU A 32 -4.10 -8.15 -8.68
C GLU A 32 -3.84 -6.68 -8.31
N GLN A 33 -3.63 -6.44 -7.02
CA GLN A 33 -3.07 -5.19 -6.54
C GLN A 33 -1.57 -5.24 -6.86
N ILE A 34 -1.27 -4.86 -8.10
CA ILE A 34 0.00 -4.31 -8.59
C ILE A 34 1.09 -4.20 -7.52
N GLU A 35 1.90 -5.26 -7.42
CA GLU A 35 3.27 -5.17 -6.95
C GLU A 35 4.05 -4.28 -7.92
N SER A 36 4.28 -3.02 -7.54
CA SER A 36 5.36 -2.24 -8.12
C SER A 36 5.70 -1.06 -7.22
N VAL A 37 6.64 -1.22 -6.29
CA VAL A 37 7.77 -0.30 -6.06
C VAL A 37 8.87 -1.07 -5.30
N GLU A 38 9.71 -1.79 -6.05
CA GLU A 38 11.08 -2.09 -5.61
C GLU A 38 11.95 -0.95 -6.17
N GLU A 39 12.34 0.01 -5.32
CA GLU A 39 13.65 0.69 -5.30
C GLU A 39 13.59 1.93 -4.39
N ALA A 40 13.95 1.74 -3.12
CA ALA A 40 14.50 2.83 -2.28
C ALA A 40 15.33 2.23 -1.15
N GLN A 41 16.40 1.50 -1.47
CA GLN A 41 17.54 1.47 -0.57
C GLN A 41 18.21 2.84 -0.63
N GLU A 42 17.84 3.76 0.26
CA GLU A 42 18.82 4.68 0.85
C GLU A 42 18.24 5.41 2.07
N THR A 43 19.04 5.38 3.15
CA THR A 43 18.86 6.00 4.46
C THR A 43 18.10 5.18 5.52
N LYS A 44 18.78 4.94 6.65
CA LYS A 44 18.21 4.53 7.95
C LYS A 44 17.28 5.61 8.50
N ASP A 45 16.26 5.97 7.76
CA ASP A 45 15.17 6.80 8.23
C ASP A 45 14.04 5.82 8.55
N ASP A 46 13.57 5.75 9.80
CA ASP A 46 12.50 4.83 10.25
C ASP A 46 11.11 5.19 9.66
N TYR A 47 11.08 5.69 8.43
CA TYR A 47 9.91 6.09 7.70
C TYR A 47 9.51 4.97 6.75
N LYS A 48 8.28 4.49 6.92
CA LYS A 48 7.65 3.51 6.03
C LYS A 48 6.87 4.26 4.96
N GLU A 49 7.07 3.91 3.70
CA GLU A 49 6.27 4.48 2.62
C GLU A 49 4.80 4.10 2.78
N VAL A 50 3.92 5.05 2.50
CA VAL A 50 2.46 4.88 2.53
C VAL A 50 1.85 5.57 1.33
N ASP A 51 0.73 5.04 0.87
CA ASP A 51 -0.03 5.69 -0.20
C ASP A 51 -0.51 7.08 0.26
N VAL A 52 -0.34 8.08 -0.60
CA VAL A 52 -0.90 9.43 -0.42
C VAL A 52 -2.43 9.41 -0.23
N LEU A 53 -3.12 8.43 -0.80
CA LEU A 53 -4.54 8.19 -0.57
C LEU A 53 -4.84 7.65 0.83
N ALA A 54 -3.90 6.94 1.44
CA ALA A 54 -4.01 6.42 2.81
C ALA A 54 -3.70 7.46 3.89
N LEU A 55 -3.35 8.69 3.52
CA LEU A 55 -3.14 9.77 4.47
C LEU A 55 -4.45 10.16 5.20
N PRO A 56 -4.39 10.40 6.53
CA PRO A 56 -5.47 11.01 7.28
C PRO A 56 -6.05 12.27 6.61
N GLN A 57 -7.36 12.45 6.70
CA GLN A 57 -8.04 13.61 6.10
C GLN A 57 -7.45 14.94 6.58
N ALA A 58 -7.12 15.03 7.88
CA ALA A 58 -6.49 16.23 8.46
C ALA A 58 -5.20 16.65 7.75
N ILE A 59 -4.40 15.67 7.28
CA ILE A 59 -3.18 15.94 6.52
C ILE A 59 -3.51 16.47 5.13
N LYS A 60 -4.48 15.86 4.45
CA LYS A 60 -4.92 16.30 3.11
C LYS A 60 -5.46 17.73 3.16
N ASP A 61 -6.27 18.03 4.17
CA ASP A 61 -6.85 19.36 4.37
C ASP A 61 -5.75 20.41 4.66
N ALA A 62 -4.76 20.07 5.49
CA ALA A 62 -3.62 20.93 5.77
C ALA A 62 -2.78 21.19 4.52
N VAL A 63 -2.49 20.18 3.69
CA VAL A 63 -1.78 20.36 2.42
C VAL A 63 -2.56 21.30 1.49
N MET A 64 -3.87 21.11 1.35
CA MET A 64 -4.71 21.96 0.51
C MET A 64 -4.76 23.41 1.00
N THR A 65 -4.87 23.61 2.32
CA THR A 65 -5.03 24.93 2.93
C THR A 65 -3.72 25.70 3.02
N ASP A 66 -2.65 25.05 3.50
CA ASP A 66 -1.41 25.74 3.88
C ASP A 66 -0.36 25.74 2.76
N MET A 67 -0.40 24.75 1.86
CA MET A 67 0.53 24.62 0.73
C MET A 67 -0.10 25.08 -0.59
N ASN A 68 -1.17 25.88 -0.52
CA ASN A 68 -1.85 26.50 -1.67
C ASN A 68 -2.34 25.48 -2.72
N GLY A 69 -2.83 24.32 -2.27
CA GLY A 69 -3.28 23.25 -3.16
C GLY A 69 -2.16 22.39 -3.75
N ALA A 70 -0.98 22.36 -3.14
CA ALA A 70 0.11 21.47 -3.53
C ALA A 70 -0.33 20.00 -3.62
N VAL A 71 0.32 19.24 -4.51
CA VAL A 71 0.04 17.81 -4.70
C VAL A 71 1.09 17.00 -3.95
N ALA A 72 0.66 16.13 -3.05
CA ALA A 72 1.55 15.13 -2.46
C ALA A 72 1.82 14.04 -3.50
N GLU A 73 3.08 13.89 -3.90
CA GLU A 73 3.53 12.84 -4.84
C GLU A 73 3.89 11.56 -4.09
N GLU A 74 4.53 11.71 -2.94
CA GLU A 74 5.02 10.59 -2.13
C GLU A 74 4.74 10.88 -0.64
N ALA A 75 4.46 9.84 0.12
CA ALA A 75 4.23 9.93 1.55
C ALA A 75 4.93 8.81 2.31
N TRP A 76 5.47 9.15 3.48
CA TRP A 76 6.05 8.18 4.40
C TRP A 76 5.60 8.47 5.83
N VAL A 77 5.43 7.43 6.63
CA VAL A 77 5.04 7.51 8.05
C VAL A 77 6.11 6.91 8.94
N LYS A 78 6.40 7.60 10.04
CA LYS A 78 7.25 7.12 11.13
C LYS A 78 6.50 7.22 12.44
N GLU A 79 6.70 6.24 13.32
CA GLU A 79 6.29 6.37 14.71
C GLU A 79 7.46 6.91 15.53
N LYS A 80 7.24 8.04 16.21
CA LYS A 80 8.22 8.67 17.11
C LYS A 80 7.53 8.92 18.45
N GLU A 81 8.03 8.29 19.52
CA GLU A 81 7.50 8.46 20.88
C GLU A 81 5.99 8.19 21.00
N GLY A 82 5.48 7.18 20.28
CA GLY A 82 4.06 6.83 20.23
C GLY A 82 3.20 7.78 19.39
N LYS A 83 3.80 8.74 18.68
CA LYS A 83 3.12 9.65 17.76
C LYS A 83 3.50 9.34 16.31
N LYS A 84 2.52 9.37 15.41
CA LYS A 84 2.76 9.21 13.97
C LYS A 84 3.17 10.55 13.37
N VAL A 85 4.31 10.55 12.70
CA VAL A 85 4.83 11.67 11.93
C VAL A 85 4.89 11.25 10.48
N TYR A 86 4.27 12.05 9.63
CA TYR A 86 4.23 11.86 8.20
C TYR A 86 5.23 12.81 7.55
N LYS A 87 6.02 12.28 6.63
CA LYS A 87 6.90 13.01 5.72
C LYS A 87 6.21 13.00 4.36
N LEU A 88 6.05 14.17 3.75
CA LEU A 88 5.40 14.33 2.46
C LEU A 88 6.39 14.93 1.46
N SER A 89 6.41 14.38 0.25
CA SER A 89 7.02 14.99 -0.93
C SER A 89 5.92 15.75 -1.66
N LEU A 90 5.91 17.07 -1.54
CA LEU A 90 4.91 17.95 -2.14
C LEU A 90 5.48 18.59 -3.40
N ASN A 91 4.70 18.59 -4.48
CA ASN A 91 5.00 19.38 -5.67
C ASN A 91 4.28 20.73 -5.55
N VAL A 92 5.08 21.79 -5.41
CA VAL A 92 4.61 23.18 -5.32
C VAL A 92 5.15 23.91 -6.54
N ASP A 93 4.27 24.24 -7.50
CA ASP A 93 4.63 24.97 -8.72
C ASP A 93 5.80 24.35 -9.52
N GLY A 94 5.90 23.02 -9.53
CA GLY A 94 6.97 22.28 -10.21
C GLY A 94 8.22 22.07 -9.35
N GLU A 95 8.27 22.60 -8.13
CA GLU A 95 9.32 22.35 -7.16
C GLU A 95 8.91 21.27 -6.16
N LYS A 96 9.73 20.21 -6.04
CA LYS A 96 9.55 19.20 -4.99
C LYS A 96 10.05 19.72 -3.65
N LYS A 97 9.15 19.82 -2.66
CA LYS A 97 9.43 20.25 -1.29
C LYS A 97 9.10 19.13 -0.31
N LYS A 98 9.99 18.91 0.66
CA LYS A 98 9.79 17.93 1.73
C LYS A 98 9.18 18.62 2.93
N ALA A 99 8.00 18.19 3.34
CA ALA A 99 7.30 18.70 4.51
C ALA A 99 7.07 17.58 5.53
N TYR A 100 6.93 17.95 6.81
CA TYR A 100 6.64 17.02 7.89
C TYR A 100 5.38 17.49 8.61
N ILE A 101 4.50 16.55 8.93
CA ILE A 101 3.19 16.83 9.53
C ILE A 101 2.81 15.66 10.45
N ASP A 102 2.10 15.93 11.53
CA ASP A 102 1.56 14.85 12.38
C ASP A 102 0.23 14.29 11.84
N ALA A 103 -0.27 13.24 12.48
CA ALA A 103 -1.57 12.64 12.14
C ALA A 103 -2.77 13.57 12.32
N GLU A 104 -2.61 14.65 13.10
CA GLU A 104 -3.65 15.63 13.43
C GLU A 104 -3.66 16.80 12.44
N GLY A 105 -2.70 16.84 11.50
CA GLY A 105 -2.59 17.91 10.50
C GLY A 105 -1.74 19.10 10.98
N ASN A 106 -0.97 18.97 12.06
CA ASN A 106 -0.06 20.04 12.50
C ASN A 106 1.31 19.92 11.84
N TRP A 107 1.74 20.99 11.18
CA TRP A 107 3.05 21.05 10.52
C TRP A 107 4.20 21.05 11.51
N ILE A 108 5.14 20.13 11.27
CA ILE A 108 6.37 19.99 12.04
C ILE A 108 7.47 20.72 11.28
N LYS A 109 7.81 21.93 11.72
CA LYS A 109 8.96 22.65 11.19
C LYS A 109 10.23 21.94 11.63
N LYS A 110 11.01 21.46 10.66
CA LYS A 110 12.39 21.03 10.93
C LYS A 110 13.18 22.32 11.10
N GLU A 111 13.53 22.68 12.33
CA GLU A 111 14.49 23.75 12.56
C GLU A 111 15.80 23.33 11.90
N GLU A 112 16.12 23.92 10.76
CA GLU A 112 17.46 23.88 10.20
C GLU A 112 18.36 24.62 11.20
N LYS A 113 19.22 23.85 11.88
CA LYS A 113 20.27 24.40 12.75
C LYS A 113 21.43 24.93 11.93
#